data_AF-A0A6A0H2X3-F1
#
_entry.id   AF-A0A6A0H2X3-F1
#
_cell.length_a   1.000
_cell.length_b   1.000
_cell.length_c   1.000
_cell.angle_alpha   90.00
_cell.angle_beta   90.00
_cell.angle_gamma   90.00
#
_symmetry.space_group_name_H-M   'P 1'
#
loop_
_entity.id
_entity.type
_entity.pdbx_description
1 polymer ?
#
loop_
_entity_poly.entity_id
_entity_poly.type
_entity_poly.pdbx_seq_one_letter_code
_entity_poly.pdbx_strand_id
1 'polypeptide(L)'
;QTQHYYYYLCSKHNSSRRSFSDQVFSDRTTGLVNVRWGPVSGGLYARHLQRWLQYFPPSRVHVVAGERLVTHPASEMQLVEKFLNLPPFITSRHFVFNKTKGFPCIMRDPSTPFNQRFNTVGEFNPLNGSNPIRPRCLGSTKGREHPDVDQETFRILQEFYRPFNYKFFRMINRNLDWD
;
A
#
# COMPACT_ATOMS: atom_id res chain seq x y z
N GLN A 1 0.88 -7.87 -1.52
CA GLN A 1 0.40 -7.63 -0.13
C GLN A 1 0.62 -8.81 0.81
N THR A 2 0.34 -10.05 0.38
CA THR A 2 0.46 -11.29 1.18
C THR A 2 1.84 -11.48 1.83
N GLN A 3 2.93 -11.23 1.10
CA GLN A 3 4.30 -11.32 1.62
C GLN A 3 4.60 -10.27 2.71
N HIS A 4 4.15 -9.03 2.51
CA HIS A 4 4.40 -7.93 3.45
C HIS A 4 3.71 -8.16 4.80
N TYR A 5 2.48 -8.70 4.80
CA TYR A 5 1.76 -9.03 6.02
C TYR A 5 2.36 -10.26 6.73
N TYR A 6 2.82 -11.27 5.98
CA TYR A 6 3.55 -12.40 6.54
C TYR A 6 4.79 -11.97 7.34
N TYR A 7 5.64 -11.13 6.75
CA TYR A 7 6.86 -10.70 7.41
C TYR A 7 6.58 -9.77 8.61
N TYR A 8 5.52 -8.96 8.56
CA TYR A 8 5.05 -8.23 9.74
C TYR A 8 4.71 -9.18 10.89
N LEU A 9 3.98 -10.28 10.62
CA LEU A 9 3.65 -11.29 11.62
C LEU A 9 4.91 -12.00 12.16
N CYS A 10 5.85 -12.38 11.29
CA CYS A 10 7.13 -12.97 11.70
C CYS A 10 7.94 -12.04 12.61
N SER A 11 8.00 -10.74 12.30
CA SER A 11 8.77 -9.76 13.10
C SER A 11 8.18 -9.50 14.49
N LYS A 12 6.87 -9.70 14.69
CA LYS A 12 6.18 -9.35 15.94
C LYS A 12 6.04 -10.51 16.91
N HIS A 13 5.93 -11.74 16.41
CA HIS A 13 5.49 -12.88 17.22
C HIS A 13 6.59 -13.89 17.59
N ASN A 14 7.87 -13.61 17.32
CA ASN A 14 9.01 -14.51 17.59
C ASN A 14 8.68 -16.00 17.35
N SER A 15 7.93 -16.27 16.28
CA SER A 15 7.30 -17.56 16.04
C SER A 15 8.18 -18.39 15.13
N SER A 16 8.54 -19.58 15.59
CA SER A 16 9.44 -20.49 14.89
C SER A 16 8.76 -21.23 13.72
N ARG A 17 9.53 -21.37 12.61
CA ARG A 17 9.76 -22.60 11.80
C ARG A 17 8.87 -23.02 10.60
N ARG A 18 8.13 -22.15 9.89
CA ARG A 18 7.63 -22.52 8.53
C ARG A 18 7.98 -21.44 7.51
N SER A 19 8.37 -21.85 6.31
CA SER A 19 8.66 -20.89 5.23
C SER A 19 7.39 -20.16 4.80
N PHE A 20 7.54 -19.05 4.05
CA PHE A 20 6.39 -18.38 3.43
C PHE A 20 5.61 -19.36 2.54
N SER A 21 6.33 -20.13 1.72
CA SER A 21 5.76 -21.14 0.81
C SER A 21 4.90 -22.15 1.58
N ASP A 22 5.39 -22.69 2.71
CA ASP A 22 4.65 -23.69 3.49
C ASP A 22 3.34 -23.16 4.07
N GLN A 23 3.21 -21.85 4.27
CA GLN A 23 2.01 -21.24 4.84
C GLN A 23 0.98 -20.82 3.79
N VAL A 24 1.44 -20.60 2.56
CA VAL A 24 0.58 -20.29 1.42
C VAL A 24 -0.35 -21.46 1.09
N PHE A 25 0.10 -22.70 1.28
CA PHE A 25 -0.65 -23.89 0.87
C PHE A 25 -1.37 -24.57 2.04
N SER A 26 -2.59 -25.03 1.79
CA SER A 26 -3.25 -26.01 2.68
C SER A 26 -2.79 -27.43 2.35
N ASP A 27 -2.44 -27.65 1.09
CA ASP A 27 -1.80 -28.86 0.60
C ASP A 27 -0.83 -28.46 -0.53
N ARG A 28 0.46 -28.67 -0.28
CA ARG A 28 1.54 -28.31 -1.20
C ARG A 28 1.63 -29.27 -2.39
N THR A 29 1.17 -30.52 -2.24
CA THR A 29 1.24 -31.53 -3.31
C THR A 29 0.23 -31.24 -4.42
N THR A 30 -0.93 -30.70 -4.05
CA THR A 30 -1.99 -30.33 -4.99
C THR A 30 -1.95 -28.86 -5.40
N GLY A 31 -1.07 -28.05 -4.80
CA GLY A 31 -1.01 -26.60 -5.02
C GLY A 31 -2.21 -25.83 -4.46
N LEU A 32 -2.99 -26.44 -3.57
CA LEU A 32 -4.18 -25.81 -2.99
C LEU A 32 -3.79 -24.69 -2.03
N VAL A 33 -4.15 -23.45 -2.40
CA VAL A 33 -3.87 -22.25 -1.60
C VAL A 33 -4.76 -22.19 -0.35
N ASN A 34 -4.13 -21.93 0.80
CA ASN A 34 -4.79 -21.79 2.10
C ASN A 34 -5.51 -20.45 2.23
N VAL A 35 -6.77 -20.41 1.80
CA VAL A 35 -7.63 -19.21 1.90
C VAL A 35 -7.97 -18.79 3.33
N ARG A 36 -7.73 -19.66 4.33
CA ARG A 36 -7.93 -19.35 5.75
C ARG A 36 -6.73 -18.63 6.35
N TRP A 37 -5.58 -18.66 5.68
CA TRP A 37 -4.40 -17.95 6.15
C TRP A 37 -4.60 -16.44 5.99
N GLY A 38 -4.41 -15.70 7.08
CA GLY A 38 -4.67 -14.26 7.18
C GLY A 38 -4.13 -13.44 5.99
N PRO A 39 -2.82 -13.54 5.66
CA PRO A 39 -2.23 -12.84 4.52
C PRO A 39 -2.90 -13.13 3.17
N VAL A 40 -3.27 -14.39 2.90
CA VAL A 40 -3.95 -14.75 1.65
C VAL A 40 -5.36 -14.19 1.63
N SER A 41 -6.09 -14.42 2.72
CA SER A 41 -7.46 -13.97 2.87
C SER A 41 -7.59 -12.43 2.80
N GLY A 42 -6.57 -11.70 3.24
CA GLY A 42 -6.48 -10.25 3.17
C GLY A 42 -6.36 -9.72 1.73
N GLY A 43 -5.67 -10.45 0.85
CA GLY A 43 -5.50 -10.09 -0.57
C GLY A 43 -6.76 -10.28 -1.44
N LEU A 44 -7.82 -10.91 -0.92
CA LEU A 44 -9.08 -11.12 -1.65
C LEU A 44 -9.94 -9.85 -1.67
N TYR A 45 -9.49 -8.77 -2.31
CA TYR A 45 -10.12 -7.45 -2.24
C TYR A 45 -11.58 -7.43 -2.70
N ALA A 46 -11.92 -8.15 -3.79
CA ALA A 46 -13.30 -8.24 -4.28
C ALA A 46 -14.28 -8.70 -3.18
N ARG A 47 -13.86 -9.68 -2.37
CA ARG A 47 -14.67 -10.21 -1.26
C ARG A 47 -14.91 -9.15 -0.19
N HIS A 48 -13.90 -8.37 0.14
CA HIS A 48 -13.99 -7.34 1.17
C HIS A 48 -14.78 -6.14 0.66
N LEU A 49 -14.49 -5.66 -0.55
CA LEU A 49 -15.20 -4.55 -1.18
C LEU A 49 -16.69 -4.84 -1.31
N GLN A 50 -17.07 -6.07 -1.66
CA GLN A 50 -18.48 -6.46 -1.79
C GLN A 50 -19.26 -6.24 -0.49
N ARG A 51 -18.63 -6.37 0.69
CA ARG A 51 -19.27 -6.11 1.99
C ARG A 51 -19.44 -4.61 2.22
N TRP A 52 -18.42 -3.80 1.92
CA TRP A 52 -18.50 -2.34 2.03
C TRP A 52 -19.60 -1.77 1.12
N LEU A 53 -19.75 -2.30 -0.08
CA LEU A 53 -20.76 -1.86 -1.05
C LEU A 53 -22.21 -2.22 -0.67
N GLN A 54 -22.42 -2.99 0.40
CA GLN A 54 -23.76 -3.16 0.99
C GLN A 54 -24.24 -1.90 1.72
N TYR A 55 -23.30 -1.05 2.15
CA TYR A 55 -23.58 0.13 2.99
C TYR A 55 -23.20 1.45 2.31
N PHE A 56 -22.18 1.43 1.45
CA PHE A 56 -21.68 2.62 0.76
C PHE A 56 -21.85 2.46 -0.75
N PRO A 57 -22.46 3.43 -1.45
CA PRO A 57 -22.50 3.39 -2.90
C PRO A 57 -21.08 3.44 -3.47
N PRO A 58 -20.82 2.84 -4.64
CA PRO A 58 -19.49 2.85 -5.25
C PRO A 58 -18.88 4.25 -5.41
N SER A 59 -19.71 5.28 -5.64
CA SER A 59 -19.29 6.68 -5.76
C SER A 59 -18.73 7.28 -4.47
N ARG A 60 -18.91 6.64 -3.31
CA ARG A 60 -18.34 7.05 -2.01
C ARG A 60 -17.09 6.25 -1.62
N VAL A 61 -16.56 5.43 -2.53
CA VAL A 61 -15.36 4.64 -2.29
C VAL A 61 -14.35 4.92 -3.40
N HIS A 62 -13.21 5.49 -3.04
CA HIS A 62 -12.09 5.67 -3.97
C HIS A 62 -11.00 4.65 -3.71
N VAL A 63 -10.58 3.95 -4.76
CA VAL A 63 -9.47 3.00 -4.71
C VAL A 63 -8.21 3.64 -5.26
N VAL A 64 -7.24 3.84 -4.36
CA VAL A 64 -5.91 4.36 -4.67
C VAL A 64 -5.01 3.22 -5.16
N ALA A 65 -4.39 3.40 -6.32
CA ALA A 65 -3.43 2.43 -6.87
C ALA A 65 -2.08 2.55 -6.16
N GLY A 66 -1.70 1.53 -5.38
CA GLY A 66 -0.49 1.56 -4.55
C GLY A 66 0.80 1.69 -5.37
N GLU A 67 0.90 0.97 -6.49
CA GLU A 67 2.05 0.99 -7.40
C GLU A 67 2.23 2.37 -8.04
N ARG A 68 1.12 3.01 -8.42
CA ARG A 68 1.12 4.40 -8.91
C ARG A 68 1.41 5.41 -7.83
N LEU A 69 0.99 5.19 -6.59
CA LEU A 69 1.33 6.08 -5.48
C LEU A 69 2.84 6.09 -5.21
N VAL A 70 3.55 4.99 -5.47
CA VAL A 70 5.01 4.92 -5.35
C VAL A 70 5.70 5.59 -6.54
N THR A 71 5.27 5.27 -7.77
CA THR A 71 5.93 5.72 -9.00
C THR A 71 5.54 7.14 -9.43
N HIS A 72 4.28 7.53 -9.23
CA HIS A 72 3.66 8.79 -9.63
C HIS A 72 2.79 9.38 -8.51
N PRO A 73 3.38 9.69 -7.33
CA PRO A 73 2.63 10.07 -6.13
C PRO A 73 1.71 11.27 -6.32
N ALA A 74 2.18 12.33 -7.00
CA ALA A 74 1.38 13.53 -7.22
C ALA A 74 0.11 13.24 -8.03
N SER A 75 0.24 12.50 -9.13
CA SER A 75 -0.88 12.16 -10.00
C SER A 75 -1.93 11.30 -9.28
N GLU A 76 -1.49 10.33 -8.48
CA GLU A 76 -2.44 9.51 -7.72
C GLU A 76 -3.11 10.31 -6.59
N MET A 77 -2.38 11.21 -5.92
CA MET A 77 -2.95 12.10 -4.89
C MET A 77 -3.93 13.14 -5.46
N GLN A 78 -3.73 13.62 -6.69
CA GLN A 78 -4.68 14.50 -7.36
C GLN A 78 -6.03 13.80 -7.63
N LEU A 79 -6.03 12.49 -7.85
CA LEU A 79 -7.28 11.72 -7.93
C LEU A 79 -8.01 11.69 -6.59
N VAL A 80 -7.26 11.64 -5.48
CA VAL A 80 -7.80 11.73 -4.12
C VAL A 80 -8.38 13.12 -3.86
N GLU A 81 -7.67 14.20 -4.22
CA GLU A 81 -8.19 15.57 -4.12
C GLU A 81 -9.51 15.71 -4.88
N LYS A 82 -9.56 15.23 -6.12
CA LYS A 82 -10.77 15.26 -6.95
C LYS A 82 -11.92 14.47 -6.31
N PHE A 83 -11.65 13.29 -5.78
CA PHE A 83 -12.67 12.46 -5.13
C PHE A 83 -13.23 13.12 -3.87
N LEU A 84 -12.38 13.77 -3.07
CA LEU A 84 -12.77 14.50 -1.87
C LEU A 84 -13.34 15.90 -2.15
N ASN A 85 -13.42 16.29 -3.43
CA ASN A 85 -13.82 17.63 -3.87
C ASN A 85 -12.98 18.75 -3.21
N LEU A 86 -11.67 18.53 -3.13
CA LEU A 86 -10.71 19.50 -2.61
C LEU A 86 -10.13 20.36 -3.75
N PRO A 87 -9.81 21.64 -3.50
CA PRO A 87 -9.04 22.44 -4.45
C PRO A 87 -7.70 21.77 -4.79
N PRO A 88 -7.27 21.77 -6.05
CA PRO A 88 -5.98 21.21 -6.44
C PRO A 88 -4.83 21.92 -5.72
N PHE A 89 -4.04 21.18 -4.96
CA PHE A 89 -2.92 21.71 -4.19
C PHE A 89 -1.67 20.84 -4.35
N ILE A 90 -1.85 19.51 -4.30
CA ILE A 90 -0.78 18.54 -4.38
C ILE A 90 -0.20 18.50 -5.80
N THR A 91 1.11 18.65 -5.87
CA THR A 91 1.88 18.67 -7.12
C THR A 91 3.19 17.92 -6.93
N SER A 92 3.93 17.67 -8.02
CA SER A 92 5.22 16.96 -7.99
C SER A 92 6.23 17.59 -7.02
N ARG A 93 6.21 18.92 -6.80
CA ARG A 93 7.10 19.62 -5.87
C ARG A 93 6.95 19.21 -4.40
N HIS A 94 5.83 18.59 -4.05
CA HIS A 94 5.57 18.06 -2.71
C HIS A 94 6.21 16.69 -2.48
N PHE A 95 6.87 16.11 -3.49
CA PHE A 95 7.50 14.80 -3.41
C PHE A 95 8.94 14.83 -3.90
N VAL A 96 9.81 14.13 -3.17
CA VAL A 96 11.19 13.88 -3.59
C VAL A 96 11.47 12.40 -3.45
N PHE A 97 11.96 11.76 -4.51
CA PHE A 97 12.29 10.34 -4.45
C PHE A 97 13.60 10.12 -3.70
N ASN A 98 13.57 9.29 -2.66
CA ASN A 98 14.78 8.89 -1.94
C ASN A 98 15.27 7.56 -2.49
N LYS A 99 16.38 7.59 -3.26
CA LYS A 99 16.96 6.40 -3.90
C LYS A 99 17.38 5.32 -2.90
N THR A 100 17.97 5.70 -1.77
CA THR A 100 18.37 4.77 -0.72
C THR A 100 17.18 4.10 -0.06
N LYS A 101 16.08 4.84 0.14
CA LYS A 101 14.85 4.29 0.70
C LYS A 101 14.05 3.50 -0.33
N GLY A 102 14.16 3.83 -1.62
CA GLY A 102 13.35 3.26 -2.70
C GLY A 102 11.91 3.79 -2.76
N PHE A 103 11.59 4.86 -2.03
CA PHE A 103 10.24 5.41 -1.93
C PHE A 103 10.23 6.94 -1.98
N PRO A 104 9.12 7.56 -2.45
CA PRO A 104 8.94 9.00 -2.36
C PRO A 104 8.84 9.47 -0.90
N CYS A 105 9.43 10.61 -0.61
CA CYS A 105 9.35 11.33 0.65
C CYS A 105 8.59 12.64 0.43
N ILE A 106 7.95 13.15 1.48
CA ILE A 106 7.15 14.38 1.41
C ILE A 106 8.08 15.58 1.61
N MET A 107 8.10 16.47 0.63
CA MET A 107 8.77 17.76 0.72
C MET A 107 7.75 18.83 1.10
N ARG A 108 8.09 19.69 2.07
CA ARG A 108 7.28 20.87 2.36
C ARG A 108 7.52 21.90 1.27
N ASP A 109 6.46 22.51 0.78
CA ASP A 109 6.58 23.63 -0.13
C ASP A 109 7.19 24.84 0.63
N PRO A 110 8.37 25.34 0.21
CA PRO A 110 9.01 26.47 0.88
C PRO A 110 8.21 27.77 0.75
N SER A 111 7.27 27.84 -0.21
CA SER A 111 6.39 29.00 -0.40
C SER A 111 5.18 29.02 0.53
N THR A 112 4.89 27.94 1.28
CA THR A 112 3.79 27.94 2.26
C THR A 112 4.14 28.85 3.45
N PRO A 113 3.35 29.92 3.70
CA PRO A 113 3.58 30.84 4.81
C PRO A 113 3.63 30.12 6.17
N PHE A 114 4.50 30.57 7.07
CA PHE A 114 4.75 29.91 8.36
C PHE A 114 3.48 29.66 9.18
N ASN A 115 2.49 30.56 9.08
CA ASN A 115 1.21 30.53 9.77
C ASN A 115 0.11 29.70 9.07
N GLN A 116 0.31 29.29 7.82
CA GLN A 116 -0.57 28.38 7.06
C GLN A 116 0.01 26.98 6.94
N ARG A 117 1.12 26.72 7.64
CA ARG A 117 1.65 25.37 7.81
C ARG A 117 0.62 24.58 8.60
N PHE A 118 -0.15 23.74 7.92
CA PHE A 118 -1.04 22.78 8.58
C PHE A 118 -0.28 22.12 9.74
N ASN A 119 -0.81 22.25 10.95
CA ASN A 119 -0.40 21.48 12.12
C ASN A 119 -0.73 20.01 11.85
N THR A 120 0.04 19.35 10.97
CA THR A 120 0.08 17.89 10.93
C THR A 120 0.55 17.45 12.30
N VAL A 121 -0.30 16.69 12.99
CA VAL A 121 -0.02 16.02 14.27
C VAL A 121 1.44 15.55 14.30
N GLY A 122 2.24 16.16 15.17
CA GLY A 122 3.71 16.09 15.16
C GLY A 122 4.31 17.48 15.30
N GLU A 123 4.31 17.99 16.53
CA GLU A 123 4.87 19.28 16.95
C GLU A 123 6.24 19.57 16.31
N PHE A 124 6.41 20.80 15.82
CA PHE A 124 7.73 21.36 15.59
C PHE A 124 8.40 21.51 16.95
N ASN A 125 9.27 20.57 17.32
CA ASN A 125 10.12 20.74 18.50
C ASN A 125 11.42 21.45 18.07
N PRO A 126 11.63 22.73 18.43
CA PRO A 126 12.85 23.46 18.09
C PRO A 126 14.12 22.86 18.71
N LEU A 127 14.00 21.94 19.68
CA LEU A 127 15.13 21.24 20.29
C LEU A 127 15.60 20.01 19.47
N ASN A 128 14.85 19.58 18.46
CA ASN A 128 15.15 18.38 17.65
C ASN A 128 15.49 18.67 16.17
N GLY A 129 16.06 19.85 15.87
CA GLY A 129 16.94 20.07 14.70
C GLY A 129 16.41 19.76 13.29
N SER A 130 15.11 19.50 13.10
CA SER A 130 14.59 19.17 11.77
C SER A 130 14.45 20.45 10.95
N ASN A 131 15.47 20.73 10.13
CA ASN A 131 15.47 21.83 9.17
C ASN A 131 14.18 21.77 8.31
N PRO A 132 13.38 22.86 8.23
CA PRO A 132 12.07 22.88 7.57
C PRO A 132 12.11 22.53 6.07
N ILE A 133 13.31 22.51 5.46
CA ILE A 133 13.57 22.22 4.05
C ILE A 133 13.83 20.72 3.81
N ARG A 134 14.01 19.90 4.86
CA ARG A 134 14.32 18.48 4.69
C ARG A 134 13.09 17.65 4.29
N PRO A 135 13.20 16.77 3.28
CA PRO A 135 12.15 15.80 2.98
C PRO A 135 11.85 14.91 4.18
N ARG A 136 10.58 14.75 4.52
CA ARG A 136 10.11 13.79 5.51
C ARG A 136 9.79 12.47 4.82
N CYS A 137 10.63 11.48 5.06
CA CYS A 137 10.39 10.11 4.61
C CYS A 137 9.54 9.35 5.62
N LEU A 138 8.83 8.32 5.16
CA LEU A 138 8.17 7.37 6.07
C LEU A 138 9.20 6.68 6.98
N GLY A 139 8.78 6.21 8.16
CA GLY A 139 9.66 5.53 9.10
C GLY A 139 10.21 4.18 8.60
N SER A 140 11.07 3.56 9.40
CA SER A 140 11.71 2.26 9.09
C SER A 140 10.73 1.09 8.99
N THR A 141 9.53 1.22 9.53
CA THR A 141 8.47 0.21 9.43
C THR A 141 7.77 0.18 8.07
N LYS A 142 8.09 1.11 7.16
CA LYS A 142 7.50 1.24 5.83
C LYS A 142 8.57 1.03 4.76
N GLY A 143 8.28 0.14 3.80
CA GLY A 143 9.21 -0.22 2.72
C GLY A 143 10.24 -1.27 3.13
N ARG A 144 9.82 -2.31 3.87
CA ARG A 144 10.72 -3.40 4.28
C ARG A 144 11.03 -4.29 3.10
N GLU A 145 12.26 -4.80 3.05
CA GLU A 145 12.65 -5.82 2.08
C GLU A 145 11.75 -7.07 2.24
N HIS A 146 11.29 -7.61 1.12
CA HIS A 146 10.50 -8.83 1.11
C HIS A 146 11.43 -10.03 0.99
N PRO A 147 11.10 -11.16 1.66
CA PRO A 147 11.85 -12.39 1.48
C PRO A 147 11.73 -12.87 0.03
N ASP A 148 12.76 -13.57 -0.43
CA ASP A 148 12.69 -14.31 -1.68
C ASP A 148 11.64 -15.41 -1.59
N VAL A 149 10.86 -15.59 -2.65
CA VAL A 149 9.78 -16.57 -2.74
C VAL A 149 10.02 -17.38 -4.00
N ASP A 150 9.97 -18.70 -3.87
CA ASP A 150 10.19 -19.59 -5.00
C ASP A 150 9.19 -19.30 -6.12
N GLN A 151 9.69 -19.38 -7.36
CA GLN A 151 8.97 -18.98 -8.56
C GLN A 151 7.66 -19.75 -8.73
N GLU A 152 7.62 -21.01 -8.30
CA GLU A 152 6.41 -21.84 -8.37
C GLU A 152 5.33 -21.34 -7.41
N THR A 153 5.70 -21.02 -6.16
CA THR A 153 4.77 -20.41 -5.20
C THR A 153 4.24 -19.07 -5.71
N PHE A 154 5.09 -18.25 -6.34
CA PHE A 154 4.66 -16.99 -6.94
C PHE A 154 3.65 -17.21 -8.08
N ARG A 155 3.95 -18.14 -9.00
CA ARG A 155 3.07 -18.50 -10.11
C ARG A 155 1.71 -18.99 -9.64
N ILE A 156 1.69 -19.91 -8.67
CA ILE A 156 0.43 -20.43 -8.11
C ILE A 156 -0.37 -19.31 -7.43
N LEU A 157 0.28 -18.41 -6.68
CA LEU A 157 -0.40 -17.27 -6.08
C LEU A 157 -0.98 -16.31 -7.13
N GLN A 158 -0.25 -16.02 -8.21
CA GLN A 158 -0.76 -15.20 -9.32
C GLN A 158 -2.01 -15.84 -9.95
N GLU A 159 -1.93 -17.12 -10.32
CA GLU A 159 -3.06 -17.86 -10.89
C GLU A 159 -4.26 -17.92 -9.93
N PHE A 160 -3.99 -18.10 -8.64
CA PHE A 160 -5.02 -18.09 -7.60
C PHE A 160 -5.72 -16.73 -7.49
N TYR A 161 -5.00 -15.61 -7.49
CA TYR A 161 -5.60 -14.27 -7.34
C TYR A 161 -6.29 -13.78 -8.62
N ARG A 162 -5.82 -14.19 -9.80
CA ARG A 162 -6.29 -13.71 -11.11
C ARG A 162 -7.83 -13.60 -11.26
N PRO A 163 -8.64 -14.65 -10.98
CA PRO A 163 -10.10 -14.52 -11.08
C PRO A 163 -10.70 -13.51 -10.08
N PHE A 164 -10.09 -13.37 -8.90
CA PHE A 164 -10.52 -12.39 -7.89
C PHE A 164 -10.09 -10.96 -8.27
N ASN A 165 -8.93 -10.79 -8.89
CA ASN A 165 -8.44 -9.52 -9.45
C ASN A 165 -9.39 -9.04 -10.55
N TYR A 166 -9.73 -9.88 -11.51
CA TYR A 166 -10.71 -9.53 -12.55
C TYR A 166 -12.07 -9.15 -11.96
N LYS A 167 -12.56 -9.87 -10.95
CA LYS A 167 -13.80 -9.48 -10.25
C LYS A 167 -13.65 -8.11 -9.60
N PHE A 168 -12.54 -7.85 -8.91
CA PHE A 168 -12.26 -6.57 -8.27
C PHE A 168 -12.20 -5.42 -9.28
N PHE A 169 -11.48 -5.58 -10.39
CA PHE A 169 -11.36 -4.56 -11.45
C PHE A 169 -12.71 -4.19 -12.06
N ARG A 170 -13.59 -5.18 -12.27
CA ARG A 170 -14.98 -4.91 -12.70
C ARG A 170 -15.76 -4.13 -11.65
N MET A 171 -15.61 -4.45 -10.37
CA MET A 171 -16.31 -3.75 -9.29
C MET A 171 -15.88 -2.29 -9.14
N ILE A 172 -14.61 -1.99 -9.39
CA ILE A 172 -14.07 -0.61 -9.29
C ILE A 172 -14.06 0.13 -10.63
N ASN A 173 -14.51 -0.52 -11.72
CA ASN A 173 -14.47 -0.01 -13.09
C ASN A 173 -13.08 0.57 -13.48
N ARG A 174 -12.01 -0.12 -13.09
CA ARG A 174 -10.61 0.28 -13.30
C ARG A 174 -9.72 -0.95 -13.30
N ASN A 175 -8.84 -1.07 -14.30
CA ASN A 175 -7.76 -2.06 -14.28
C ASN A 175 -6.55 -1.47 -13.55
N LEU A 176 -5.88 -2.28 -12.72
CA LEU A 176 -4.69 -1.90 -11.96
C LEU A 176 -3.42 -2.64 -12.42
N ASP A 177 -3.52 -3.42 -13.50
CA ASP A 177 -2.39 -4.08 -14.18
C ASP A 177 -1.58 -5.01 -13.25
N TRP A 178 -2.28 -5.82 -12.44
CA TRP A 178 -1.67 -6.78 -11.52
C TRP A 178 -1.42 -8.18 -12.11
N ASP A 179 -1.95 -8.45 -13.31
CA ASP A 179 -1.94 -9.77 -13.96
C ASP A 179 -1.17 -9.77 -15.29
#